data_AF-A0A948KJB2-F1
#
_entry.id   AF-A0A948KJB2-F1
#
_cell.length_a   1.000
_cell.length_b   1.000
_cell.length_c   1.000
_cell.angle_alpha   90.00
_cell.angle_beta   90.00
_cell.angle_gamma   90.00
#
_symmetry.space_group_name_H-M   'P 1'
#
loop_
_entity.id
_entity.type
_entity.pdbx_description
1 polymer ?
#
loop_
_entity_poly.entity_id
_entity_poly.type
_entity_poly.pdbx_seq_one_letter_code
_entity_poly.pdbx_strand_id
1 'polypeptide(L)'
;KERNNKMQISAEAKKVGKSATVEFATGANLAENVKLFGEQIVNDIFLQQLTVKVQAGIRSCVENGKDPQAWASAYKPGTKMPSIAKDPKAAARLAISQMSDEEKKALIAELRGGK
;
A
#
# COMPACT_ATOMS: atom_id res chain seq x y z
N LYS A 1 -6.63 -17.28 -31.60
CA LYS A 1 -7.73 -17.10 -30.63
C LYS A 1 -7.32 -15.99 -29.66
N GLU A 2 -7.58 -14.73 -30.03
CA GLU A 2 -7.41 -13.59 -29.14
C GLU A 2 -8.42 -13.70 -28.00
N ARG A 3 -7.94 -13.86 -26.76
CA ARG A 3 -8.79 -13.76 -25.59
C ARG A 3 -8.76 -12.30 -25.16
N ASN A 4 -9.69 -11.49 -25.65
CA ASN A 4 -9.92 -10.17 -25.09
C ASN A 4 -10.32 -10.34 -23.62
N ASN A 5 -9.41 -10.04 -22.70
CA ASN A 5 -9.68 -10.07 -21.28
C ASN A 5 -10.33 -8.73 -20.90
N LYS A 6 -11.66 -8.76 -20.75
CA LYS A 6 -12.43 -7.62 -20.25
C LYS A 6 -12.27 -7.56 -18.73
N MET A 7 -11.59 -6.53 -18.24
CA MET A 7 -11.52 -6.24 -16.82
C MET A 7 -12.74 -5.40 -16.45
N GLN A 8 -13.58 -5.89 -15.54
CA GLN A 8 -14.64 -5.06 -14.96
C GLN A 8 -14.04 -4.17 -13.89
N ILE A 9 -14.18 -2.86 -14.08
CA ILE A 9 -13.71 -1.84 -13.13
C ILE A 9 -14.95 -1.16 -12.56
N SER A 10 -15.18 -1.33 -11.25
CA SER A 10 -16.24 -0.65 -10.51
C SER A 10 -15.66 0.54 -9.75
N ALA A 11 -16.28 1.70 -9.86
CA ALA A 11 -15.94 2.89 -9.08
C ALA A 11 -17.19 3.48 -8.43
N GLU A 12 -17.06 3.91 -7.17
CA GLU A 12 -18.12 4.59 -6.43
C GLU A 12 -17.76 6.06 -6.22
N ALA A 13 -18.61 6.95 -6.74
CA ALA A 13 -18.49 8.39 -6.57
C ALA A 13 -19.24 8.83 -5.30
N LYS A 14 -18.56 8.76 -4.14
CA LYS A 14 -19.13 9.11 -2.82
C LYS A 14 -19.78 10.50 -2.74
N LYS A 15 -19.28 11.47 -3.52
CA LYS A 15 -19.85 12.83 -3.56
C LYS A 15 -21.27 12.88 -4.15
N VAL A 16 -21.62 11.90 -4.97
CA VAL A 16 -22.90 11.84 -5.69
C VAL A 16 -23.71 10.59 -5.35
N GLY A 17 -23.19 9.73 -4.47
CA GLY A 17 -23.84 8.48 -4.03
C GLY A 17 -24.09 7.47 -5.15
N LYS A 18 -23.35 7.56 -6.26
CA LYS A 18 -23.54 6.70 -7.45
C LYS A 18 -22.31 5.84 -7.68
N SER A 19 -22.53 4.59 -8.04
CA SER A 19 -21.48 3.70 -8.54
C SER A 19 -21.68 3.40 -10.02
N ALA A 20 -20.58 3.16 -10.73
CA ALA A 20 -20.58 2.72 -12.11
C ALA A 20 -19.58 1.58 -12.28
N THR A 21 -19.97 0.56 -13.03
CA THR A 21 -19.10 -0.53 -13.45
C THR A 21 -18.90 -0.44 -14.94
N VAL A 22 -17.65 -0.39 -15.39
CA VAL A 22 -17.27 -0.30 -16.79
C VAL A 22 -16.48 -1.54 -17.17
N GLU A 23 -16.78 -2.11 -18.33
CA GLU A 23 -15.92 -3.12 -18.96
C GLU A 23 -14.77 -2.42 -19.68
N PHE A 24 -13.56 -2.61 -19.18
CA PHE A 24 -12.35 -2.09 -19.79
C PHE A 24 -11.60 -3.22 -20.50
N ALA A 25 -11.33 -3.06 -21.79
CA ALA A 25 -10.59 -4.05 -22.56
C ALA A 25 -9.11 -3.98 -22.19
N THR A 26 -8.55 -5.09 -21.70
CA THR A 26 -7.12 -5.22 -21.39
C THR A 26 -6.52 -6.37 -22.17
N GLY A 27 -5.23 -6.27 -22.50
CA GLY A 27 -4.48 -7.39 -23.04
C GLY A 27 -4.23 -8.44 -21.96
N ALA A 28 -4.24 -9.72 -22.33
CA ALA A 28 -4.01 -10.83 -21.40
C ALA A 28 -2.55 -10.94 -20.93
N ASN A 29 -1.61 -10.26 -21.60
CA ASN A 29 -0.18 -10.29 -21.31
C ASN A 29 0.50 -8.95 -21.68
N LEU A 30 1.78 -8.80 -21.31
CA LEU A 30 2.57 -7.60 -21.60
C LEU A 30 2.57 -7.25 -23.10
N ALA A 31 2.75 -8.25 -23.97
CA ALA A 31 2.81 -8.03 -25.43
C ALA A 31 1.48 -7.55 -26.01
N GLU A 32 0.35 -8.04 -25.51
CA GLU A 32 -0.99 -7.57 -25.91
C GLU A 32 -1.28 -6.17 -25.37
N ASN A 33 -0.90 -5.87 -24.13
CA ASN A 33 -1.05 -4.51 -23.58
C ASN A 33 -0.17 -3.50 -24.31
N VAL A 34 1.05 -3.88 -24.68
CA VAL A 34 1.94 -3.06 -25.52
C VAL A 34 1.32 -2.80 -26.89
N LYS A 35 0.69 -3.81 -27.52
CA LYS A 35 0.00 -3.63 -28.80
C LYS A 35 -1.24 -2.74 -28.71
N LEU A 36 -1.99 -2.82 -27.61
CA LEU A 36 -3.23 -2.05 -27.42
C LEU A 36 -2.97 -0.60 -26.99
N PHE A 37 -1.98 -0.36 -26.13
CA PHE A 37 -1.77 0.94 -25.48
C PHE A 37 -0.42 1.59 -25.81
N GLY A 38 0.51 0.86 -26.42
CA GLY A 38 1.87 1.34 -26.72
C GLY A 38 2.86 1.07 -25.58
N GLU A 39 4.13 0.85 -25.94
CA GLU A 39 5.21 0.53 -25.00
C GLU A 39 5.40 1.61 -23.93
N GLN A 40 5.33 2.89 -24.32
CA GLN A 40 5.54 4.00 -23.41
C GLN A 40 4.47 4.06 -22.32
N ILE A 41 3.19 3.93 -22.68
CA ILE A 41 2.09 4.00 -21.70
C ILE A 41 2.18 2.86 -20.69
N VAL A 42 2.50 1.65 -21.16
CA VAL A 42 2.64 0.49 -20.27
C VAL A 42 3.83 0.66 -19.32
N ASN A 43 4.95 1.19 -19.81
CA ASN A 43 6.13 1.47 -18.98
C ASN A 43 5.84 2.59 -17.97
N ASP A 44 5.21 3.68 -18.39
CA ASP A 44 4.87 4.82 -17.53
C ASP A 44 3.93 4.40 -16.40
N ILE A 45 2.89 3.62 -16.69
CA ILE A 45 1.98 3.10 -15.66
C ILE A 45 2.73 2.17 -14.70
N PHE A 46 3.65 1.34 -15.20
CA PHE A 46 4.48 0.50 -14.35
C PHE A 46 5.37 1.34 -13.42
N LEU A 47 6.04 2.36 -13.94
CA LEU A 47 6.88 3.28 -13.16
C LEU A 47 6.07 4.07 -12.13
N GLN A 48 4.87 4.52 -12.48
CA GLN A 48 3.96 5.19 -11.55
C GLN A 48 3.57 4.26 -10.41
N GLN A 49 3.13 3.04 -10.72
CA GLN A 49 2.74 2.07 -9.70
C GLN A 49 3.91 1.66 -8.81
N LEU A 50 5.11 1.53 -9.39
CA LEU A 50 6.35 1.27 -8.67
C LEU A 50 6.66 2.42 -7.70
N THR A 51 6.59 3.65 -8.18
CA THR A 51 6.83 4.88 -7.39
C THR A 51 5.88 4.95 -6.19
N VAL A 52 4.59 4.71 -6.37
CA VAL A 52 3.60 4.72 -5.27
C VAL A 52 3.97 3.68 -4.19
N LYS A 53 4.37 2.47 -4.59
CA LYS A 53 4.76 1.41 -3.65
C LYS A 53 6.07 1.73 -2.92
N VAL A 54 7.06 2.24 -3.64
CA VAL A 54 8.34 2.65 -3.04
C VAL A 54 8.13 3.80 -2.06
N GLN A 55 7.33 4.80 -2.41
CA GLN A 55 6.98 5.89 -1.51
C GLN A 55 6.27 5.39 -0.25
N ALA A 56 5.34 4.44 -0.38
CA ALA A 56 4.68 3.84 0.79
C ALA A 56 5.68 3.15 1.73
N GLY A 57 6.64 2.42 1.18
CA GLY A 57 7.71 1.80 1.97
C GLY A 57 8.68 2.80 2.59
N ILE A 58 9.06 3.85 1.87
CA ILE A 58 9.89 4.94 2.40
C ILE A 58 9.21 5.62 3.58
N ARG A 59 7.92 5.98 3.46
CA ARG A 59 7.15 6.56 4.58
C ARG A 59 7.19 5.65 5.79
N SER A 60 6.97 4.36 5.58
CA SER A 60 7.05 3.38 6.66
C SER A 60 8.46 3.28 7.26
N CYS A 61 9.53 3.32 6.47
CA CYS A 61 10.89 3.36 7.02
C CYS A 61 11.13 4.60 7.89
N VAL A 62 10.70 5.78 7.43
CA VAL A 62 10.82 7.03 8.19
C VAL A 62 10.04 6.96 9.51
N GLU A 63 8.79 6.50 9.49
CA GLU A 63 7.95 6.32 10.70
C GLU A 63 8.53 5.32 11.70
N ASN A 64 9.34 4.38 11.22
CA ASN A 64 9.92 3.30 12.02
C ASN A 64 11.41 3.49 12.32
N GLY A 65 12.00 4.64 11.94
CA GLY A 65 13.42 4.94 12.16
C GLY A 65 14.37 3.99 11.44
N LYS A 66 13.93 3.36 10.34
CA LYS A 66 14.76 2.48 9.50
C LYS A 66 15.35 3.28 8.33
N ASP A 67 16.47 2.82 7.80
CA ASP A 67 17.09 3.40 6.61
C ASP A 67 16.21 3.18 5.36
N PRO A 68 15.63 4.26 4.78
CA PRO A 68 14.81 4.15 3.58
C PRO A 68 15.60 3.69 2.36
N GLN A 69 16.90 4.02 2.26
CA GLN A 69 17.73 3.67 1.11
C GLN A 69 18.01 2.17 1.10
N ALA A 70 18.43 1.60 2.24
CA ALA A 70 18.62 0.16 2.37
C ALA A 70 17.34 -0.64 2.08
N TRP A 71 16.18 -0.13 2.53
CA TRP A 71 14.89 -0.76 2.21
C TRP A 71 14.56 -0.70 0.71
N ALA A 72 14.75 0.45 0.08
CA ALA A 72 14.49 0.63 -1.34
C ALA A 72 15.38 -0.26 -2.20
N SER A 73 16.66 -0.41 -1.86
CA SER A 73 17.58 -1.32 -2.54
C SER A 73 17.21 -2.81 -2.38
N ALA A 74 16.58 -3.17 -1.27
CA ALA A 74 16.11 -4.54 -1.02
C ALA A 74 14.72 -4.83 -1.63
N TYR A 75 13.94 -3.79 -1.95
CA TYR A 75 12.58 -3.94 -2.45
C TYR A 75 12.57 -4.41 -3.92
N LYS A 76 11.89 -5.54 -4.15
CA LYS A 76 11.60 -6.04 -5.50
C LYS A 76 10.10 -5.94 -5.80
N PRO A 77 9.66 -5.16 -6.80
CA PRO A 77 8.25 -5.13 -7.17
C PRO A 77 7.69 -6.53 -7.48
N GLY A 78 6.50 -6.81 -6.96
CA GLY A 78 5.85 -8.12 -7.09
C GLY A 78 6.21 -9.13 -6.01
N THR A 79 7.18 -8.83 -5.14
CA THR A 79 7.52 -9.66 -3.98
C THR A 79 6.89 -9.11 -2.70
N LYS A 80 6.84 -9.93 -1.64
CA LYS A 80 6.40 -9.46 -0.31
C LYS A 80 7.31 -8.31 0.14
N MET A 81 6.72 -7.21 0.59
CA MET A 81 7.48 -6.06 1.07
C MET A 81 8.45 -6.50 2.18
N PRO A 82 9.72 -6.05 2.15
CA PRO A 82 10.68 -6.33 3.22
C PRO A 82 10.09 -5.89 4.56
N SER A 83 10.25 -6.72 5.61
CA SER A 83 9.61 -6.47 6.90
C SER A 83 10.06 -5.14 7.51
N ILE A 84 9.15 -4.16 7.49
CA ILE A 84 9.31 -2.86 8.14
C ILE A 84 8.75 -2.92 9.57
N ALA A 85 8.54 -4.11 10.13
CA ALA A 85 7.94 -4.28 11.45
C ALA A 85 8.60 -3.33 12.44
N LYS A 86 7.76 -2.41 12.96
CA LYS A 86 8.03 -1.58 14.14
C LYS A 86 8.37 -2.56 15.24
N ASP A 87 9.46 -2.35 15.97
CA ASP A 87 9.64 -3.08 17.22
C ASP A 87 8.32 -2.91 18.00
N PRO A 88 7.57 -3.98 18.28
CA PRO A 88 6.25 -3.87 18.92
C PRO A 88 6.35 -3.12 20.25
N LYS A 89 7.51 -3.16 20.91
CA LYS A 89 7.78 -2.36 22.11
C LYS A 89 7.96 -0.88 21.80
N ALA A 90 8.61 -0.52 20.69
CA ALA A 90 8.73 0.86 20.25
C ALA A 90 7.39 1.43 19.75
N ALA A 91 6.58 0.62 19.07
CA ALA A 91 5.22 0.97 18.67
C ALA A 91 4.34 1.27 19.89
N ALA A 92 4.36 0.36 20.88
CA ALA A 92 3.63 0.51 22.13
C ALA A 92 4.09 1.74 22.91
N ARG A 93 5.40 1.99 23.00
CA ARG A 93 5.95 3.18 23.67
C ARG A 93 5.50 4.49 23.02
N LEU A 94 5.49 4.56 21.68
CA LEU A 94 5.01 5.74 20.97
C LEU A 94 3.51 5.95 21.20
N ALA A 95 2.71 4.88 21.11
CA ALA A 95 1.27 4.96 21.38
C ALA A 95 0.98 5.43 22.81
N ILE A 96 1.70 4.91 23.81
CA ILE A 96 1.60 5.37 25.21
C ILE A 96 2.04 6.82 25.35
N SER A 97 3.06 7.28 24.62
CA SER A 97 3.52 8.68 24.69
C SER A 97 2.51 9.69 24.15
N GLN A 98 1.67 9.27 23.20
CA GLN A 98 0.66 10.10 22.55
C GLN A 98 -0.70 10.13 23.28
N MET A 99 -0.88 9.27 24.29
CA MET A 99 -2.09 9.23 25.11
C MET A 99 -2.13 10.36 26.15
N SER A 100 -3.34 10.85 26.44
CA SER A 100 -3.58 11.74 27.58
C SER A 100 -3.34 11.02 28.92
N ASP A 101 -3.20 11.77 30.01
CA ASP A 101 -2.95 11.17 31.33
C ASP A 101 -4.15 10.34 31.82
N GLU A 102 -5.37 10.67 31.37
CA GLU A 102 -6.57 9.87 31.59
C GLU A 102 -6.53 8.54 30.81
N GLU A 103 -6.16 8.58 29.54
CA GLU A 103 -6.05 7.38 28.69
C GLU A 103 -4.94 6.44 29.18
N LYS A 104 -3.81 7.00 29.63
CA LYS A 104 -2.72 6.22 30.25
C LYS A 104 -3.17 5.51 31.52
N LYS A 105 -3.95 6.18 32.38
CA LYS A 105 -4.47 5.58 33.62
C LYS A 105 -5.45 4.44 33.32
N ALA A 106 -6.33 4.62 32.33
CA ALA A 106 -7.24 3.57 31.88
C ALA A 106 -6.46 2.35 31.33
N LEU A 107 -5.46 2.59 30.47
CA LEU A 107 -4.61 1.53 29.93
C LEU A 107 -3.84 0.77 31.04
N ILE A 108 -3.29 1.48 32.04
CA ILE A 108 -2.60 0.86 33.17
C ILE A 108 -3.57 0.03 34.03
N ALA A 109 -4.81 0.47 34.19
CA ALA A 109 -5.85 -0.27 34.90
C ALA A 109 -6.21 -1.58 34.17
N GLU A 110 -6.36 -1.54 32.84
CA GLU A 110 -6.58 -2.74 32.03
C GLU A 110 -5.39 -3.71 32.10
N LEU A 111 -4.15 -3.20 31.98
CA LEU A 111 -2.93 -4.02 32.04
C LEU A 111 -2.70 -4.67 33.42
N ARG A 112 -3.10 -4.00 34.51
CA ARG A 112 -3.05 -4.57 35.87
C ARG A 112 -4.20 -5.53 36.16
N GLY A 113 -5.34 -5.39 35.46
CA GLY A 113 -6.51 -6.26 35.60
C GLY A 113 -6.48 -7.52 34.74
N GLY A 114 -5.54 -7.62 33.79
CA GLY A 114 -5.38 -8.78 32.92
C GLY A 114 -4.86 -10.02 33.66
N LYS A 115 -5.77 -10.96 33.95
CA LYS A 115 -5.45 -12.40 33.98
C LYS A 115 -5.35 -12.94 32.57
#